data_AF-A0A6A4GMM9-F1
#
_entry.id   AF-A0A6A4GMM9-F1
#
_cell.length_a   1.000
_cell.length_b   1.000
_cell.length_c   1.000
_cell.angle_alpha   90.00
_cell.angle_beta   90.00
_cell.angle_gamma   90.00
#
_symmetry.space_group_name_H-M   'P 1'
#
loop_
_entity.id
_entity.type
_entity.pdbx_description
1 polymer ?
#
loop_
_entity_poly.entity_id
_entity_poly.type
_entity_poly.pdbx_seq_one_letter_code
_entity_poly.pdbx_strand_id
1 'polypeptide(L)'
;MDTSSAPWETATAELELEMALQVLRKAEGKVKRKEDSLGVTAKQQLRHLIKSPFLMKKMNAQRLRSRKFELDRLERSYWKQRSEKRINEHTQDSVKRRDPGIAKLTQKYNRLCDDMDTIIRQNKAPRNAIAPVKIEMEGLFDLDVDDDIWLDIGLGYNDDDEGDGSAPPLWLSNDDIRAGIRAMLDRDRCLEECKRLLDECSTMQEWFSEEWKVVTMAMQDRVLGRGVKYQLDLRKERLCRLFVTWERTIVGVASTEGLPEWGPSVDEVVGARGIHVLGSGIDVAEDGDYDLEFEHEVDGLLVEHLDSLTILENYRAMQNNVGNVE
;
A
#
# COMPACT_ATOMS: atom_id res chain seq x y z
N MET A 1 19.74 15.82 -33.93
CA MET A 1 18.98 16.86 -33.20
C MET A 1 17.61 16.90 -33.87
N ASP A 2 16.64 16.17 -33.31
CA ASP A 2 15.27 16.16 -33.83
C ASP A 2 14.45 17.22 -33.12
N THR A 3 14.17 18.31 -33.84
CA THR A 3 13.23 19.35 -33.45
C THR A 3 11.96 19.17 -34.28
N SER A 4 11.05 18.31 -33.81
CA SER A 4 9.69 18.24 -34.34
C SER A 4 8.75 17.69 -33.25
N SER A 5 8.51 18.47 -32.20
CA SER A 5 7.27 18.31 -31.41
C SER A 5 6.11 18.78 -32.29
N ALA A 6 5.02 18.02 -32.28
CA ALA A 6 3.92 18.25 -33.20
C ALA A 6 3.25 19.62 -32.93
N PRO A 7 2.85 20.39 -33.96
CA PRO A 7 2.35 21.76 -33.82
C PRO A 7 1.15 21.95 -32.86
N TRP A 8 0.43 20.88 -32.54
CA TRP A 8 -0.71 20.89 -31.62
C TRP A 8 -0.29 20.73 -30.14
N GLU A 9 0.85 20.09 -29.85
CA GLU A 9 1.43 20.01 -28.50
C GLU A 9 1.97 21.38 -28.06
N THR A 10 2.58 22.12 -29.00
CA THR A 10 3.03 23.49 -28.76
C THR A 10 1.84 24.43 -28.55
N ALA A 11 0.77 24.29 -29.35
CA ALA A 11 -0.43 25.12 -29.21
C ALA A 11 -1.21 24.85 -27.90
N THR A 12 -1.23 23.60 -27.43
CA THR A 12 -1.86 23.24 -26.14
C THR A 12 -1.05 23.76 -24.96
N ALA A 13 0.27 23.61 -24.99
CA ALA A 13 1.16 24.19 -23.97
C ALA A 13 1.08 25.72 -23.90
N GLU A 14 0.94 26.40 -25.05
CA GLU A 14 0.75 27.86 -25.12
C GLU A 14 -0.56 28.30 -24.47
N LEU A 15 -1.65 27.56 -24.72
CA LEU A 15 -2.96 27.83 -24.10
C LEU A 15 -2.92 27.61 -22.57
N GLU A 16 -2.30 26.52 -22.11
CA GLU A 16 -2.12 26.23 -20.69
C GLU A 16 -1.26 27.28 -20.00
N LEU A 17 -0.20 27.76 -20.66
CA LEU A 17 0.64 28.85 -20.18
C LEU A 17 -0.16 30.15 -20.02
N GLU A 18 -0.99 30.49 -21.00
CA GLU A 18 -1.82 31.69 -20.95
C GLU A 18 -2.87 31.61 -19.82
N MET A 19 -3.47 30.43 -19.61
CA MET A 19 -4.36 30.18 -18.48
C MET A 19 -3.63 30.30 -17.14
N ALA A 20 -2.43 29.72 -17.01
CA ALA A 20 -1.62 29.80 -15.80
C ALA A 20 -1.21 31.26 -15.48
N LEU A 21 -0.86 32.05 -16.51
CA LEU A 21 -0.55 33.47 -16.36
C LEU A 21 -1.77 34.28 -15.91
N GLN A 22 -2.97 33.98 -16.43
CA GLN A 22 -4.20 34.63 -15.96
C GLN A 22 -4.51 34.28 -14.50
N VAL A 23 -4.29 33.03 -14.08
CA VAL A 23 -4.45 32.61 -12.68
C VAL A 23 -3.44 33.32 -11.78
N LEU A 24 -2.19 33.43 -12.21
CA LEU A 24 -1.14 34.14 -11.47
C LEU A 24 -1.49 35.61 -11.27
N ARG A 25 -1.88 36.33 -12.34
CA ARG A 25 -2.30 37.75 -12.23
C ARG A 25 -3.49 37.93 -11.29
N LYS A 26 -4.47 37.02 -11.31
CA LYS A 26 -5.61 37.05 -10.38
C LYS A 26 -5.17 36.82 -8.93
N ALA A 27 -4.22 35.91 -8.70
CA ALA A 27 -3.67 35.65 -7.37
C ALA A 27 -2.85 36.85 -6.85
N GLU A 28 -1.96 37.41 -7.68
CA GLU A 28 -1.20 38.63 -7.36
C GLU A 28 -2.11 39.81 -7.04
N GLY A 29 -3.19 40.00 -7.82
CA GLY A 29 -4.19 41.03 -7.54
C GLY A 29 -4.90 40.83 -6.20
N LYS A 30 -5.19 39.59 -5.80
CA LYS A 30 -5.78 39.27 -4.49
C LYS A 30 -4.79 39.52 -3.35
N VAL A 31 -3.53 39.11 -3.51
CA VAL A 31 -2.47 39.37 -2.53
C VAL A 31 -2.30 40.86 -2.33
N LYS A 32 -2.17 41.63 -3.41
CA LYS A 32 -2.02 43.08 -3.36
C LYS A 32 -3.18 43.79 -2.66
N ARG A 33 -4.42 43.39 -2.94
CA ARG A 33 -5.60 43.95 -2.23
C ARG A 33 -5.57 43.65 -0.73
N LYS A 34 -5.16 42.43 -0.34
CA LYS A 34 -5.01 42.07 1.07
C LYS A 34 -3.86 42.84 1.73
N GLU A 35 -2.73 42.98 1.05
CA GLU A 35 -1.62 43.81 1.52
C GLU A 35 -2.05 45.27 1.68
N ASP A 36 -2.78 45.83 0.72
CA ASP A 36 -3.26 47.22 0.76
C ASP A 36 -4.27 47.47 1.89
N SER A 37 -5.03 46.44 2.28
CA SER A 37 -5.95 46.51 3.43
C SER A 37 -5.25 46.52 4.80
N LEU A 38 -3.95 46.20 4.86
CA LEU A 38 -3.18 46.21 6.10
C LEU A 38 -2.68 47.62 6.46
N GLY A 39 -2.76 47.97 7.74
CA GLY A 39 -2.17 49.20 8.29
C GLY A 39 -0.63 49.19 8.24
N VAL A 40 0.00 50.34 8.47
CA VAL A 40 1.46 50.56 8.30
C VAL A 40 2.29 49.60 9.18
N THR A 41 1.91 49.39 10.44
CA THR A 41 2.55 48.45 11.38
C THR A 41 2.39 46.99 10.96
N ALA A 42 1.19 46.59 10.53
CA ALA A 42 0.92 45.23 10.06
C ALA A 42 1.67 44.90 8.76
N LYS A 43 1.82 45.88 7.84
CA LYS A 43 2.67 45.75 6.65
C LYS A 43 4.13 45.53 7.00
N GLN A 44 4.62 46.15 8.07
CA GLN A 44 6.01 46.02 8.52
C GLN A 44 6.26 44.66 9.18
N GLN A 45 5.32 44.17 9.98
CA GLN A 45 5.33 42.81 10.54
C GLN A 45 5.26 41.75 9.44
N LEU A 46 4.39 41.91 8.43
CA LEU A 46 4.31 41.00 7.28
C LEU A 46 5.65 40.90 6.54
N ARG A 47 6.34 42.02 6.31
CA ARG A 47 7.68 42.02 5.68
C ARG A 47 8.71 41.30 6.53
N HIS A 48 8.60 41.34 7.85
CA HIS A 48 9.47 40.62 8.77
C HIS A 48 9.18 39.10 8.72
N LEU A 49 7.90 38.71 8.73
CA LEU A 49 7.45 37.32 8.68
C LEU A 49 7.78 36.63 7.35
N ILE A 50 7.62 37.33 6.21
CA ILE A 50 7.98 36.82 4.88
C ILE A 50 9.49 36.54 4.78
N LYS A 51 10.33 37.33 5.47
CA LYS A 51 11.77 37.15 5.49
C LYS A 51 12.25 36.13 6.53
N SER A 52 11.35 35.61 7.37
CA SER A 52 11.70 34.58 8.36
C SER A 52 12.08 33.28 7.65
N PRO A 53 13.33 32.79 7.81
CA PRO A 53 13.77 31.54 7.21
C PRO A 53 12.92 30.35 7.68
N PHE A 54 12.46 30.39 8.94
CA PHE A 54 11.64 29.35 9.55
C PHE A 54 10.25 29.25 8.89
N LEU A 55 9.54 30.37 8.75
CA LEU A 55 8.19 30.38 8.15
C LEU A 55 8.22 30.01 6.66
N MET A 56 9.26 30.43 5.94
CA MET A 56 9.45 30.04 4.55
C MET A 56 9.67 28.53 4.41
N LYS A 57 10.44 27.91 5.31
CA LYS A 57 10.64 26.45 5.31
C LYS A 57 9.36 25.72 5.72
N LYS A 58 8.62 26.21 6.72
CA LYS A 58 7.32 25.69 7.18
C LYS A 58 6.29 25.66 6.04
N MET A 59 6.13 26.76 5.30
CA MET A 59 5.18 26.85 4.18
C MET A 59 5.54 25.89 3.02
N ASN A 60 6.84 25.70 2.75
CA ASN A 60 7.29 24.75 1.73
C ASN A 60 7.03 23.29 2.15
N ALA A 61 7.24 22.96 3.43
CA ALA A 61 6.94 21.63 3.96
C ALA A 61 5.43 21.32 3.87
N GLN A 62 4.56 22.28 4.21
CA GLN A 62 3.11 22.13 4.06
C GLN A 62 2.68 21.88 2.61
N ARG A 63 3.24 22.64 1.65
CA ARG A 63 2.98 22.42 0.22
C ARG A 63 3.40 21.02 -0.25
N LEU A 64 4.56 20.55 0.18
CA LEU A 64 5.04 19.21 -0.14
C LEU A 64 4.11 18.12 0.42
N ARG A 65 3.63 18.31 1.66
CA ARG A 65 2.67 17.41 2.30
C ARG A 65 1.36 17.33 1.51
N SER A 66 0.77 18.47 1.13
CA SER A 66 -0.44 18.49 0.30
C SER A 66 -0.24 17.79 -1.04
N ARG A 67 0.92 17.96 -1.67
CA ARG A 67 1.22 17.30 -2.94
C ARG A 67 1.37 15.79 -2.81
N LYS A 68 1.96 15.32 -1.71
CA LYS A 68 2.03 13.89 -1.38
C LYS A 68 0.63 13.27 -1.30
N PHE A 69 -0.30 13.92 -0.58
CA PHE A 69 -1.67 13.43 -0.47
C PHE A 69 -2.41 13.33 -1.81
N GLU A 70 -2.20 14.28 -2.73
CA GLU A 70 -2.80 14.19 -4.07
C GLU A 70 -2.24 13.02 -4.88
N LEU A 71 -0.93 12.78 -4.81
CA LEU A 71 -0.27 11.66 -5.48
C LEU A 71 -0.75 10.32 -4.94
N ASP A 72 -0.81 10.17 -3.61
CA ASP A 72 -1.32 8.95 -2.97
C ASP A 72 -2.79 8.69 -3.35
N ARG A 73 -3.60 9.75 -3.51
CA ARG A 73 -5.00 9.62 -3.94
C ARG A 73 -5.11 9.16 -5.39
N LEU A 74 -4.28 9.71 -6.29
CA LEU A 74 -4.20 9.32 -7.70
C LEU A 74 -3.69 7.88 -7.85
N GLU A 75 -2.68 7.52 -7.06
CA GLU A 75 -2.13 6.18 -6.99
C GLU A 75 -3.23 5.18 -6.59
N ARG A 76 -3.92 5.37 -5.46
CA ARG A 76 -5.03 4.49 -5.06
C ARG A 76 -6.15 4.36 -6.10
N SER A 77 -6.41 5.41 -6.89
CA SER A 77 -7.39 5.37 -7.99
C SER A 77 -6.91 4.56 -9.20
N TYR A 78 -5.59 4.57 -9.48
CA TYR A 78 -4.96 3.82 -10.55
C TYR A 78 -4.87 2.31 -10.23
N TRP A 79 -4.59 1.97 -8.96
CA TRP A 79 -4.51 0.58 -8.49
C TRP A 79 -5.85 -0.18 -8.62
N LYS A 80 -6.99 0.52 -8.55
CA LYS A 80 -8.32 -0.11 -8.77
C LYS A 80 -8.60 -0.52 -10.21
N GLN A 81 -7.81 -0.06 -11.19
CA GLN A 81 -8.16 -0.17 -12.61
C GLN A 81 -7.34 -1.21 -13.40
N ARG A 82 -6.31 -1.86 -12.82
CA ARG A 82 -5.35 -2.64 -13.62
C ARG A 82 -4.86 -3.89 -12.85
N SER A 83 -4.80 -5.02 -13.54
CA SER A 83 -4.55 -6.38 -12.99
C SER A 83 -3.26 -6.49 -12.17
N GLU A 84 -3.34 -7.23 -11.05
CA GLU A 84 -2.43 -7.22 -9.89
C GLU A 84 -0.98 -7.68 -10.16
N LYS A 85 -0.73 -8.56 -11.13
CA LYS A 85 0.61 -9.18 -11.31
C LYS A 85 1.65 -8.26 -11.96
N ARG A 86 1.33 -7.57 -13.06
CA ARG A 86 2.26 -6.63 -13.75
C ARG A 86 2.51 -5.33 -12.98
N ILE A 87 1.63 -4.99 -12.03
CA ILE A 87 1.78 -3.78 -11.19
C ILE A 87 2.79 -4.02 -10.09
N ASN A 88 2.82 -5.21 -9.49
CA ASN A 88 3.67 -5.45 -8.34
C ASN A 88 5.17 -5.31 -8.70
N GLU A 89 5.59 -5.80 -9.86
CA GLU A 89 6.96 -5.64 -10.37
C GLU A 89 7.33 -4.19 -10.67
N HIS A 90 6.47 -3.46 -11.41
CA HIS A 90 6.72 -2.06 -11.74
C HIS A 90 6.66 -1.15 -10.50
N THR A 91 5.78 -1.44 -9.54
CA THR A 91 5.70 -0.73 -8.27
C THR A 91 6.93 -1.02 -7.42
N GLN A 92 7.33 -2.29 -7.29
CA GLN A 92 8.52 -2.66 -6.54
C GLN A 92 9.78 -1.98 -7.12
N ASP A 93 9.92 -1.93 -8.44
CA ASP A 93 10.99 -1.19 -9.10
C ASP A 93 10.90 0.33 -8.90
N SER A 94 9.69 0.89 -8.92
CA SER A 94 9.48 2.32 -8.69
C SER A 94 9.79 2.72 -7.25
N VAL A 95 9.49 1.85 -6.27
CA VAL A 95 9.84 2.02 -4.85
C VAL A 95 11.35 1.92 -4.68
N LYS A 96 11.99 0.85 -5.16
CA LYS A 96 13.45 0.67 -5.13
C LYS A 96 14.24 1.86 -5.69
N ARG A 97 13.72 2.48 -6.76
CA ARG A 97 14.34 3.70 -7.36
C ARG A 97 14.25 4.93 -6.45
N ARG A 98 13.23 5.01 -5.59
CA ARG A 98 12.99 6.13 -4.67
C ARG A 98 13.68 5.95 -3.32
N ASP A 99 13.93 4.72 -2.89
CA ASP A 99 14.62 4.39 -1.63
C ASP A 99 15.91 5.21 -1.39
N PRO A 100 16.87 5.31 -2.32
CA PRO A 100 18.09 6.10 -2.08
C PRO A 100 17.81 7.60 -1.96
N GLY A 101 16.75 8.10 -2.60
CA GLY A 101 16.32 9.49 -2.48
C GLY A 101 15.70 9.78 -1.12
N ILE A 102 14.85 8.87 -0.64
CA ILE A 102 14.20 8.94 0.67
C ILE A 102 15.25 8.82 1.77
N ALA A 103 16.18 7.86 1.69
CA ALA A 103 17.28 7.72 2.64
C ALA A 103 18.14 9.00 2.74
N LYS A 104 18.43 9.67 1.61
CA LYS A 104 19.14 10.97 1.60
C LYS A 104 18.34 12.08 2.27
N LEU A 105 17.02 12.11 2.08
CA LEU A 105 16.13 13.06 2.75
C LEU A 105 16.10 12.83 4.25
N THR A 106 16.00 11.58 4.69
CA THR A 106 16.05 11.18 6.10
C THR A 106 17.37 11.59 6.75
N GLN A 107 18.50 11.35 6.09
CA GLN A 107 19.81 11.83 6.58
C GLN A 107 19.85 13.35 6.70
N LYS A 108 19.27 14.09 5.75
CA LYS A 108 19.21 15.55 5.81
C LYS A 108 18.31 16.04 6.95
N TYR A 109 17.17 15.38 7.16
CA TYR A 109 16.30 15.64 8.30
C TYR A 109 17.04 15.42 9.63
N ASN A 110 17.70 14.28 9.81
CA ASN A 110 18.44 13.97 11.02
C ASN A 110 19.55 14.99 11.31
N ARG A 111 20.24 15.50 10.28
CA ARG A 111 21.21 16.61 10.42
C ARG A 111 20.56 17.90 10.89
N LEU A 112 19.35 18.21 10.42
CA LEU A 112 18.61 19.38 10.90
C LEU A 112 18.19 19.23 12.37
N CYS A 113 17.84 18.01 12.80
CA CYS A 113 17.58 17.73 14.22
C CYS A 113 18.84 17.96 15.07
N ASP A 114 20.01 17.53 14.59
CA ASP A 114 21.30 17.83 15.23
C ASP A 114 21.57 19.33 15.32
N ASP A 115 21.39 20.07 14.22
CA ASP A 115 21.56 21.52 14.21
C ASP A 115 20.62 22.22 15.21
N MET A 116 19.35 21.82 15.27
CA MET A 116 18.38 22.35 16.22
C MET A 116 18.77 22.06 17.67
N ASP A 117 19.25 20.86 17.96
CA ASP A 117 19.74 20.49 19.29
C ASP A 117 20.97 21.33 19.69
N THR A 118 21.89 21.61 18.75
CA THR A 118 23.01 22.52 19.02
C THR A 118 22.57 23.96 19.32
N ILE A 119 21.55 24.47 18.62
CA ILE A 119 21.01 25.83 18.84
C ILE A 119 20.32 25.93 20.21
N ILE A 120 19.60 24.87 20.62
CA ILE A 120 18.99 24.76 21.96
C ILE A 120 20.09 24.76 23.03
N ARG A 121 21.13 23.92 22.89
CA ARG A 121 22.27 23.88 23.83
C ARG A 121 23.02 25.21 23.92
N GLN A 122 23.07 25.98 22.84
CA GLN A 122 23.66 27.32 22.81
C GLN A 122 22.77 28.40 23.45
N ASN A 123 21.59 28.06 23.98
CA ASN A 123 20.58 28.98 24.52
C ASN A 123 20.16 30.08 23.52
N LYS A 124 20.24 29.78 22.22
CA LYS A 124 19.79 30.68 21.15
C LYS A 124 18.39 30.36 20.64
N ALA A 125 17.78 29.29 21.16
CA ALA A 125 16.41 28.90 20.88
C ALA A 125 15.40 29.62 21.82
N PRO A 126 14.13 29.74 21.43
CA PRO A 126 13.04 30.18 22.31
C PRO A 126 12.96 29.33 23.60
N ARG A 127 12.36 29.90 24.66
CA ARG A 127 12.15 29.16 25.93
C ARG A 127 11.29 27.91 25.66
N ASN A 128 11.67 26.79 26.29
CA ASN A 128 11.04 25.48 26.15
C ASN A 128 11.08 24.86 24.73
N ALA A 129 12.02 25.30 23.88
CA ALA A 129 12.22 24.64 22.59
C ALA A 129 12.73 23.20 22.78
N ILE A 130 12.08 22.25 22.10
CA ILE A 130 12.42 20.82 22.09
C ILE A 130 12.82 20.45 20.65
N ALA A 131 13.95 19.75 20.49
CA ALA A 131 14.38 19.24 19.19
C ALA A 131 13.45 18.10 18.72
N PRO A 132 13.10 18.02 17.43
CA PRO A 132 12.37 16.89 16.87
C PRO A 132 13.14 15.57 17.00
N VAL A 133 12.39 14.47 17.12
CA VAL A 133 12.94 13.11 17.18
C VAL A 133 13.58 12.76 15.83
N LYS A 134 14.73 12.08 15.87
CA LYS A 134 15.41 11.60 14.68
C LYS A 134 14.71 10.37 14.13
N ILE A 135 14.73 10.21 12.81
CA ILE A 135 14.19 9.04 12.15
C ILE A 135 15.27 7.96 12.12
N GLU A 136 14.94 6.75 12.55
CA GLU A 136 15.83 5.60 12.45
C GLU A 136 16.09 5.24 10.99
N MET A 137 17.35 5.02 10.65
CA MET A 137 17.75 4.68 9.27
C MET A 137 17.60 3.18 9.01
N GLU A 138 17.67 2.39 10.07
CA GLU A 138 17.44 0.94 10.06
C GLU A 138 15.92 0.72 10.13
N GLY A 139 15.37 -0.09 9.23
CA GLY A 139 13.91 -0.27 9.13
C GLY A 139 13.12 0.91 8.52
N LEU A 140 13.78 1.91 7.91
CA LEU A 140 13.13 3.10 7.32
C LEU A 140 12.00 2.80 6.31
N PHE A 141 12.04 1.62 5.68
CA PHE A 141 11.06 1.19 4.68
C PHE A 141 10.11 0.10 5.21
N ASP A 142 10.27 -0.28 6.47
CA ASP A 142 9.35 -1.21 7.12
C ASP A 142 8.02 -0.48 7.33
N LEU A 143 6.92 -1.14 6.95
CA LEU A 143 5.59 -0.57 7.04
C LEU A 143 5.07 -0.68 8.46
N ASP A 144 5.54 0.20 9.35
CA ASP A 144 4.97 0.33 10.69
C ASP A 144 4.11 1.60 10.81
N VAL A 145 2.94 1.42 11.42
CA VAL A 145 1.99 2.51 11.71
C VAL A 145 2.44 3.28 12.95
N ASP A 146 3.23 2.65 13.82
CA ASP A 146 3.70 3.20 15.10
C ASP A 146 5.04 3.94 15.02
N ASP A 147 5.55 4.11 13.80
CA ASP A 147 6.88 4.64 13.52
C ASP A 147 7.03 6.11 13.97
N ASP A 148 8.16 6.44 14.60
CA ASP A 148 8.37 7.75 15.24
C ASP A 148 8.34 8.92 14.24
N ILE A 149 8.45 8.64 12.93
CA ILE A 149 8.27 9.60 11.84
C ILE A 149 6.88 10.24 11.82
N TRP A 150 5.88 9.60 12.44
CA TRP A 150 4.51 10.10 12.53
C TRP A 150 4.29 11.06 13.71
N LEU A 151 5.28 11.25 14.58
CA LEU A 151 5.19 12.11 15.75
C LEU A 151 5.56 13.57 15.41
N ASP A 152 4.63 14.50 15.59
CA ASP A 152 4.85 15.95 15.40
C ASP A 152 5.54 16.63 16.61
N ILE A 153 6.40 15.90 17.34
CA ILE A 153 7.12 16.43 18.52
C ILE A 153 8.18 17.45 18.07
N GLY A 154 8.14 18.67 18.60
CA GLY A 154 9.09 19.74 18.25
C GLY A 154 8.80 20.43 16.91
N LEU A 155 7.72 20.04 16.20
CA LEU A 155 7.29 20.63 14.92
C LEU A 155 6.08 21.58 15.02
N GLY A 156 5.55 21.77 16.23
CA GLY A 156 4.56 22.79 16.57
C GLY A 156 3.13 22.27 16.60
N TYR A 157 2.71 21.74 17.75
CA TYR A 157 1.30 21.79 18.12
C TYR A 157 0.96 23.24 18.51
N ASN A 158 -0.03 23.81 17.83
CA ASN A 158 -0.78 25.02 18.16
C ASN A 158 0.00 26.35 18.23
N ASP A 159 0.35 26.93 17.08
CA ASP A 159 0.53 28.40 16.97
C ASP A 159 -0.84 29.14 16.92
N ASP A 160 -1.96 28.41 16.81
CA ASP A 160 -3.32 28.97 16.75
C ASP A 160 -4.02 29.05 18.11
N ASP A 161 -3.40 28.52 19.18
CA ASP A 161 -3.89 28.69 20.55
C ASP A 161 -3.01 29.75 21.21
N GLU A 162 -3.60 30.93 21.42
CA GLU A 162 -2.98 32.11 22.03
C GLU A 162 -2.82 31.90 23.56
N GLY A 163 -2.30 30.74 23.96
CA GLY A 163 -2.41 30.17 25.31
C GLY A 163 -1.18 29.35 25.71
N ASP A 164 -0.15 30.06 26.15
CA ASP A 164 0.99 29.59 26.95
C ASP A 164 1.89 28.50 26.32
N GLY A 165 3.17 28.50 26.67
CA GLY A 165 4.14 27.48 26.25
C GLY A 165 3.92 26.13 26.94
N SER A 166 2.67 25.66 26.95
CA SER A 166 2.21 24.42 27.58
C SER A 166 2.98 23.25 27.01
N ALA A 167 3.51 22.41 27.91
CA ALA A 167 4.14 21.16 27.54
C ALA A 167 3.19 20.31 26.68
N PRO A 168 3.71 19.53 25.70
CA PRO A 168 2.88 18.66 24.88
C PRO A 168 2.06 17.69 25.76
N PRO A 169 0.82 17.32 25.34
CA PRO A 169 -0.01 16.37 26.07
C PRO A 169 0.76 15.10 26.45
N LEU A 170 0.44 14.51 27.61
CA LEU A 170 1.20 13.38 28.15
C LEU A 170 1.21 12.15 27.23
N TRP A 171 0.15 11.90 26.45
CA TRP A 171 0.13 10.83 25.46
C TRP A 171 1.12 11.06 24.29
N LEU A 172 1.65 12.27 24.14
CA LEU A 172 2.64 12.63 23.12
C LEU A 172 4.05 12.76 23.72
N SER A 173 4.17 13.20 24.98
CA SER A 173 5.46 13.50 25.63
C SER A 173 5.98 12.44 26.60
N ASN A 174 5.13 11.50 27.06
CA ASN A 174 5.51 10.46 28.02
C ASN A 174 5.54 9.07 27.36
N ASP A 175 6.72 8.46 27.34
CA ASP A 175 6.96 7.16 26.73
C ASP A 175 6.19 6.02 27.40
N ASP A 176 6.04 6.03 28.73
CA ASP A 176 5.30 5.00 29.46
C ASP A 176 3.82 5.05 29.11
N ILE A 177 3.26 6.25 28.93
CA ILE A 177 1.86 6.44 28.54
C ILE A 177 1.66 5.97 27.09
N ARG A 178 2.60 6.26 26.19
CA ARG A 178 2.55 5.78 24.79
C ARG A 178 2.64 4.26 24.73
N ALA A 179 3.59 3.67 25.45
CA ALA A 179 3.73 2.22 25.56
C ALA A 179 2.46 1.57 26.13
N GLY A 180 1.85 2.18 27.15
CA GLY A 180 0.59 1.72 27.72
C GLY A 180 -0.59 1.78 26.74
N ILE A 181 -0.69 2.85 25.94
CA ILE A 181 -1.73 2.99 24.90
C ILE A 181 -1.52 1.93 23.81
N ARG A 182 -0.30 1.74 23.30
CA ARG A 182 0.01 0.72 22.30
C ARG A 182 -0.32 -0.68 22.80
N ALA A 183 0.13 -1.03 24.01
CA ALA A 183 -0.16 -2.32 24.62
C ALA A 183 -1.68 -2.57 24.81
N MET A 184 -2.45 -1.53 25.14
CA MET A 184 -3.92 -1.62 25.20
C MET A 184 -4.52 -1.89 23.82
N LEU A 185 -4.10 -1.15 22.80
CA LEU A 185 -4.59 -1.31 21.42
C LEU A 185 -4.22 -2.68 20.84
N ASP A 186 -3.00 -3.16 21.09
CA ASP A 186 -2.56 -4.49 20.68
C ASP A 186 -3.40 -5.57 21.34
N ARG A 187 -3.66 -5.45 22.64
CA ARG A 187 -4.55 -6.36 23.35
C ARG A 187 -5.95 -6.36 22.73
N ASP A 188 -6.52 -5.19 22.47
CA ASP A 188 -7.87 -5.08 21.91
C ASP A 188 -7.91 -5.63 20.48
N ARG A 189 -6.87 -5.41 19.68
CA ARG A 189 -6.71 -6.02 18.35
C ARG A 189 -6.58 -7.53 18.41
N CYS A 190 -5.82 -8.07 19.37
CA CYS A 190 -5.75 -9.52 19.59
C CYS A 190 -7.12 -10.09 19.96
N LEU A 191 -7.90 -9.40 20.79
CA LEU A 191 -9.27 -9.84 21.15
C LEU A 191 -10.21 -9.81 19.94
N GLU A 192 -10.13 -8.77 19.11
CA GLU A 192 -10.87 -8.68 17.85
C GLU A 192 -10.48 -9.82 16.90
N GLU A 193 -9.19 -10.06 16.71
CA GLU A 193 -8.68 -11.13 15.86
C GLU A 193 -9.10 -12.51 16.37
N CYS A 194 -8.99 -12.77 17.66
CA CYS A 194 -9.48 -14.01 18.27
C CYS A 194 -10.97 -14.21 18.00
N LYS A 195 -11.79 -13.16 18.15
CA LYS A 195 -13.22 -13.24 17.85
C LYS A 195 -13.47 -13.53 16.36
N ARG A 196 -12.75 -12.83 15.47
CA ARG A 196 -12.86 -13.05 14.03
C ARG A 196 -12.50 -14.49 13.64
N LEU A 197 -11.40 -15.01 14.17
CA LEU A 197 -10.97 -16.39 13.93
C LEU A 197 -12.00 -17.42 14.43
N LEU A 198 -12.65 -17.15 15.56
CA LEU A 198 -13.74 -18.00 16.07
C LEU A 198 -14.95 -17.96 15.13
N ASP A 199 -15.36 -16.79 14.67
CA ASP A 199 -16.50 -16.62 13.75
C ASP A 199 -16.21 -17.30 12.40
N GLU A 200 -15.00 -17.12 11.85
CA GLU A 200 -14.55 -17.77 10.61
C GLU A 200 -14.49 -19.29 10.76
N CYS A 201 -13.88 -19.80 11.84
CA CYS A 201 -13.81 -21.24 12.11
C CYS A 201 -15.20 -21.86 12.25
N SER A 202 -16.12 -21.17 12.94
CA SER A 202 -17.50 -21.62 13.11
C SER A 202 -18.22 -21.70 11.76
N THR A 203 -18.08 -20.67 10.93
CA THR A 203 -18.66 -20.61 9.59
C THR A 203 -18.10 -21.73 8.68
N MET A 204 -16.79 -21.97 8.75
CA MET A 204 -16.16 -23.06 8.00
C MET A 204 -16.69 -24.44 8.40
N GLN A 205 -16.88 -24.66 9.71
CA GLN A 205 -17.40 -25.92 10.24
C GLN A 205 -18.86 -26.15 9.85
N GLU A 206 -19.70 -25.11 9.94
CA GLU A 206 -21.10 -25.17 9.49
C GLU A 206 -21.18 -25.52 8.02
N TRP A 207 -20.49 -24.75 7.16
CA TRP A 207 -20.47 -24.98 5.72
C TRP A 207 -19.98 -26.40 5.37
N PHE A 208 -18.88 -26.83 5.98
CA PHE A 208 -18.31 -28.13 5.67
C PHE A 208 -19.25 -29.26 6.10
N SER A 209 -19.84 -29.16 7.30
CA SER A 209 -20.78 -30.17 7.81
C SER A 209 -22.02 -30.29 6.93
N GLU A 210 -22.53 -29.17 6.40
CA GLU A 210 -23.66 -29.14 5.48
C GLU A 210 -23.30 -29.78 4.13
N GLU A 211 -22.19 -29.36 3.53
CA GLU A 211 -21.69 -29.92 2.26
C GLU A 211 -21.46 -31.43 2.36
N TRP A 212 -20.81 -31.87 3.45
CA TRP A 212 -20.56 -33.27 3.71
C TRP A 212 -21.85 -34.08 3.82
N LYS A 213 -22.83 -33.54 4.55
CA LYS A 213 -24.15 -34.15 4.71
C LYS A 213 -24.89 -34.24 3.39
N VAL A 214 -24.91 -33.18 2.60
CA VAL A 214 -25.56 -33.13 1.28
C VAL A 214 -24.96 -34.17 0.33
N VAL A 215 -23.62 -34.22 0.23
CA VAL A 215 -22.92 -35.21 -0.62
C VAL A 215 -23.24 -36.63 -0.16
N THR A 216 -23.14 -36.90 1.14
CA THR A 216 -23.39 -38.23 1.70
C THR A 216 -24.84 -38.67 1.50
N MET A 217 -25.81 -37.76 1.69
CA MET A 217 -27.23 -38.03 1.43
C MET A 217 -27.50 -38.29 -0.06
N ALA A 218 -26.92 -37.49 -0.96
CA ALA A 218 -27.07 -37.70 -2.40
C ALA A 218 -26.53 -39.06 -2.84
N MET A 219 -25.40 -39.51 -2.28
CA MET A 219 -24.84 -40.83 -2.59
C MET A 219 -25.74 -42.01 -2.20
N GLN A 220 -26.59 -41.85 -1.17
CA GLN A 220 -27.55 -42.85 -0.74
C GLN A 220 -28.74 -42.99 -1.70
N ASP A 221 -28.94 -42.04 -2.61
CA ASP A 221 -30.00 -42.09 -3.59
C ASP A 221 -29.77 -43.24 -4.60
N ARG A 222 -30.74 -44.14 -4.67
CA ARG A 222 -30.72 -45.31 -5.55
C ARG A 222 -31.06 -44.97 -7.00
N VAL A 223 -31.65 -43.79 -7.24
CA VAL A 223 -32.09 -43.33 -8.56
C VAL A 223 -30.94 -42.69 -9.35
N LEU A 224 -29.89 -42.22 -8.68
CA LEU A 224 -28.76 -41.58 -9.33
C LEU A 224 -27.96 -42.54 -10.23
N GLY A 225 -27.67 -42.08 -11.43
CA GLY A 225 -26.83 -42.80 -12.39
C GLY A 225 -25.38 -42.96 -11.93
N ARG A 226 -24.70 -44.00 -12.44
CA ARG A 226 -23.31 -44.35 -12.08
C ARG A 226 -22.33 -43.17 -12.25
N GLY A 227 -22.46 -42.38 -13.31
CA GLY A 227 -21.60 -41.22 -13.56
C GLY A 227 -21.73 -40.13 -12.50
N VAL A 228 -22.96 -39.86 -12.03
CA VAL A 228 -23.20 -38.89 -10.95
C VAL A 228 -22.62 -39.40 -9.63
N LYS A 229 -22.77 -40.69 -9.33
CA LYS A 229 -22.18 -41.31 -8.14
C LYS A 229 -20.66 -41.17 -8.12
N TYR A 230 -20.00 -41.43 -9.25
CA TYR A 230 -18.55 -41.22 -9.39
C TYR A 230 -18.13 -39.76 -9.13
N GLN A 231 -18.89 -38.78 -9.62
CA GLN A 231 -18.60 -37.37 -9.35
C GLN A 231 -18.80 -37.00 -7.87
N LEU A 232 -19.80 -37.59 -7.21
CA LEU A 232 -20.02 -37.42 -5.77
C LEU A 232 -18.89 -38.05 -4.95
N ASP A 233 -18.39 -39.22 -5.34
CA ASP A 233 -17.20 -39.85 -4.72
C ASP A 233 -15.98 -38.91 -4.82
N LEU A 234 -15.74 -38.36 -6.02
CA LEU A 234 -14.62 -37.42 -6.23
C LEU A 234 -14.78 -36.13 -5.43
N ARG A 235 -16.02 -35.61 -5.30
CA ARG A 235 -16.33 -34.46 -4.45
C ARG A 235 -16.06 -34.77 -2.98
N LYS A 236 -16.45 -35.95 -2.51
CA LYS A 236 -16.22 -36.41 -1.14
C LYS A 236 -14.73 -36.52 -0.82
N GLU A 237 -13.94 -37.09 -1.72
CA GLU A 237 -12.48 -37.12 -1.58
C GLU A 237 -11.86 -35.72 -1.50
N ARG A 238 -12.31 -34.79 -2.34
CA ARG A 238 -11.86 -33.39 -2.31
C ARG A 238 -12.18 -32.72 -0.98
N LEU A 239 -13.37 -32.96 -0.40
CA LEU A 239 -13.74 -32.46 0.92
C LEU A 239 -12.82 -33.03 2.00
N CYS A 240 -12.49 -34.34 1.98
CA CYS A 240 -11.52 -34.90 2.94
C CYS A 240 -10.13 -34.26 2.81
N ARG A 241 -9.63 -34.04 1.58
CA ARG A 241 -8.34 -33.36 1.36
C ARG A 241 -8.37 -31.93 1.91
N LEU A 242 -9.46 -31.20 1.66
CA LEU A 242 -9.66 -29.85 2.17
C LEU A 242 -9.66 -29.81 3.71
N PHE A 243 -10.36 -30.75 4.34
CA PHE A 243 -10.37 -30.91 5.79
C PHE A 243 -8.95 -31.13 6.35
N VAL A 244 -8.16 -32.01 5.74
CA VAL A 244 -6.77 -32.25 6.16
C VAL A 244 -5.90 -30.99 6.06
N THR A 245 -6.08 -30.19 5.01
CA THR A 245 -5.38 -28.91 4.87
C THR A 245 -5.76 -27.94 5.99
N TRP A 246 -7.05 -27.82 6.29
CA TRP A 246 -7.57 -26.90 7.31
C TRP A 246 -7.28 -27.36 8.75
N GLU A 247 -7.27 -28.67 8.98
CA GLU A 247 -7.02 -29.24 10.30
C GLU A 247 -5.70 -28.72 10.89
N ARG A 248 -4.66 -28.59 10.06
CA ARG A 248 -3.36 -28.04 10.47
C ARG A 248 -3.42 -26.57 10.87
N THR A 249 -4.26 -25.79 10.21
CA THR A 249 -4.38 -24.34 10.44
C THR A 249 -5.34 -23.99 11.57
N ILE A 250 -6.29 -24.88 11.87
CA ILE A 250 -7.31 -24.68 12.92
C ILE A 250 -6.81 -25.14 14.30
N VAL A 251 -5.68 -25.88 14.38
CA VAL A 251 -5.10 -26.30 15.67
C VAL A 251 -4.85 -25.08 16.57
N GLY A 252 -5.58 -25.01 17.69
CA GLY A 252 -5.44 -23.96 18.69
C GLY A 252 -6.53 -22.89 18.69
N VAL A 253 -7.41 -22.87 17.68
CA VAL A 253 -8.63 -22.04 17.72
C VAL A 253 -9.65 -22.74 18.63
N ALA A 254 -10.22 -22.01 19.60
CA ALA A 254 -11.22 -22.60 20.50
C ALA A 254 -12.47 -23.02 19.71
N SER A 255 -13.09 -24.14 20.09
CA SER A 255 -14.33 -24.59 19.48
C SER A 255 -15.53 -23.87 20.09
N THR A 256 -16.42 -23.36 19.24
CA THR A 256 -17.70 -22.80 19.70
C THR A 256 -18.61 -23.95 20.15
N GLU A 257 -19.22 -23.81 21.34
CA GLU A 257 -20.17 -24.81 21.85
C GLU A 257 -21.41 -24.92 20.95
N GLY A 258 -21.86 -26.16 20.70
CA GLY A 258 -23.08 -26.43 19.95
C GLY A 258 -22.92 -26.51 18.42
N LEU A 259 -21.70 -26.40 17.89
CA LEU A 259 -21.43 -26.61 16.47
C LEU A 259 -21.59 -28.08 16.05
N PRO A 260 -22.06 -28.34 14.81
CA PRO A 260 -22.13 -29.69 14.27
C PRO A 260 -20.73 -30.28 14.08
N GLU A 261 -20.58 -31.61 14.20
CA GLU A 261 -19.32 -32.26 13.84
C GLU A 261 -18.98 -32.00 12.37
N TRP A 262 -17.68 -31.92 12.05
CA TRP A 262 -17.20 -31.70 10.68
C TRP A 262 -17.74 -32.74 9.68
N GLY A 263 -17.98 -33.99 10.12
CA GLY A 263 -18.68 -35.00 9.33
C GLY A 263 -17.85 -36.20 8.85
N PRO A 264 -16.60 -36.04 8.33
CA PRO A 264 -15.78 -37.16 7.91
C PRO A 264 -15.42 -38.07 9.08
N SER A 265 -15.46 -39.38 8.84
CA SER A 265 -14.97 -40.35 9.81
C SER A 265 -13.43 -40.33 9.90
N VAL A 266 -12.89 -40.77 11.03
CA VAL A 266 -11.44 -40.85 11.27
C VAL A 266 -10.75 -41.67 10.17
N ASP A 267 -11.35 -42.77 9.71
CA ASP A 267 -10.79 -43.62 8.66
C ASP A 267 -10.71 -42.91 7.30
N GLU A 268 -11.72 -42.11 6.94
CA GLU A 268 -11.75 -41.32 5.70
C GLU A 268 -10.70 -40.20 5.73
N VAL A 269 -10.49 -39.60 6.90
CA VAL A 269 -9.44 -38.59 7.10
C VAL A 269 -8.05 -39.22 7.04
N VAL A 270 -7.85 -40.41 7.64
CA VAL A 270 -6.57 -41.14 7.57
C VAL A 270 -6.23 -41.52 6.13
N GLY A 271 -7.21 -41.95 5.34
CA GLY A 271 -7.03 -42.20 3.91
C GLY A 271 -6.59 -40.96 3.14
N ALA A 272 -7.24 -39.82 3.38
CA ALA A 272 -6.87 -38.54 2.76
C ALA A 272 -5.50 -38.01 3.24
N ARG A 273 -5.15 -38.23 4.51
CA ARG A 273 -3.81 -37.92 5.06
C ARG A 273 -2.73 -38.76 4.39
N GLY A 274 -2.98 -40.04 4.12
CA GLY A 274 -2.06 -40.90 3.37
C GLY A 274 -1.74 -40.32 1.99
N ILE A 275 -2.75 -39.83 1.27
CA ILE A 275 -2.62 -39.19 -0.06
C ILE A 275 -1.89 -37.84 0.04
N HIS A 276 -2.16 -37.02 1.06
CA HIS A 276 -1.53 -35.73 1.27
C HIS A 276 -0.07 -35.84 1.77
N VAL A 277 0.27 -36.84 2.58
CA VAL A 277 1.60 -37.03 3.18
C VAL A 277 2.54 -37.84 2.29
N LEU A 278 2.04 -38.83 1.54
CA LEU A 278 2.86 -39.64 0.63
C LEU A 278 3.07 -39.00 -0.74
N GLY A 279 2.51 -37.80 -0.98
CA GLY A 279 2.60 -37.14 -2.28
C GLY A 279 1.94 -37.99 -3.34
N SER A 280 0.61 -38.11 -3.31
CA SER A 280 -0.07 -38.35 -4.58
C SER A 280 0.22 -37.14 -5.44
N GLY A 281 0.94 -37.38 -6.53
CA GLY A 281 1.24 -36.42 -7.56
C GLY A 281 0.07 -35.50 -7.79
N ILE A 282 0.41 -34.23 -7.89
CA ILE A 282 -0.40 -33.19 -8.49
C ILE A 282 -1.10 -33.84 -9.69
N ASP A 283 -2.40 -34.12 -9.60
CA ASP A 283 -3.23 -34.12 -10.80
C ASP A 283 -3.27 -32.64 -11.18
N VAL A 284 -2.19 -32.26 -11.87
CA VAL A 284 -2.09 -31.06 -12.67
C VAL A 284 -3.29 -31.22 -13.58
N ALA A 285 -4.31 -30.40 -13.34
CA ALA A 285 -5.21 -30.06 -14.42
C ALA A 285 -4.30 -29.65 -15.56
N GLU A 286 -4.33 -30.45 -16.64
CA GLU A 286 -3.57 -30.31 -17.88
C GLU A 286 -3.42 -28.83 -18.25
N ASP A 287 -2.33 -28.23 -17.76
CA ASP A 287 -1.81 -26.94 -18.15
C ASP A 287 -0.37 -27.24 -18.52
N GLY A 288 -0.09 -27.03 -19.80
CA GLY A 288 1.04 -27.62 -20.51
C GLY A 288 2.38 -27.50 -19.79
N ASP A 289 3.11 -28.60 -19.84
CA ASP A 289 4.56 -28.74 -19.74
C ASP A 289 5.29 -27.43 -20.09
N TYR A 290 5.70 -26.68 -19.06
CA TYR A 290 6.78 -25.71 -19.20
C TYR A 290 8.00 -26.29 -18.51
N ASP A 291 8.93 -26.70 -19.35
CA ASP A 291 10.29 -27.11 -19.05
C ASP A 291 10.99 -26.04 -18.20
N LEU A 292 10.98 -26.23 -16.86
CA LEU A 292 11.60 -25.33 -15.88
C LEU A 292 13.14 -25.40 -15.89
N GLU A 293 13.74 -26.16 -16.82
CA GLU A 293 15.20 -26.21 -17.02
C GLU A 293 15.67 -25.42 -18.26
N PHE A 294 14.75 -24.88 -19.09
CA PHE A 294 15.09 -24.08 -20.28
C PHE A 294 15.22 -22.56 -20.00
N GLU A 295 14.72 -22.06 -18.86
CA GLU A 295 14.73 -20.62 -18.52
C GLU A 295 16.06 -20.08 -17.96
N HIS A 296 17.20 -20.71 -18.26
CA HIS A 296 18.50 -20.11 -17.96
C HIS A 296 19.32 -19.71 -19.20
N GLU A 297 18.74 -19.82 -20.40
CA GLU A 297 19.44 -19.38 -21.62
C GLU A 297 18.49 -18.95 -22.76
N VAL A 298 17.37 -18.29 -22.45
CA VAL A 298 16.65 -17.49 -23.47
C VAL A 298 17.46 -16.22 -23.68
N ASP A 299 18.43 -16.34 -24.57
CA ASP A 299 19.35 -15.33 -25.06
C ASP A 299 18.65 -13.96 -25.17
N GLY A 300 19.14 -12.96 -24.44
CA GLY A 300 18.59 -11.60 -24.45
C GLY A 300 18.52 -11.00 -25.86
N LEU A 301 19.32 -11.53 -26.80
CA LEU A 301 19.29 -11.21 -28.22
C LEU A 301 18.02 -11.72 -28.93
N LEU A 302 17.40 -12.82 -28.51
CA LEU A 302 16.15 -13.34 -29.08
C LEU A 302 14.95 -12.47 -28.70
N VAL A 303 14.91 -11.95 -27.46
CA VAL A 303 13.89 -11.00 -27.01
C VAL A 303 14.02 -9.67 -27.77
N GLU A 304 15.26 -9.17 -27.93
CA GLU A 304 15.52 -7.94 -28.68
C GLU A 304 15.22 -8.11 -30.19
N HIS A 305 15.44 -9.31 -30.75
CA HIS A 305 15.10 -9.64 -32.14
C HIS A 305 13.58 -9.77 -32.37
N LEU A 306 12.84 -10.33 -31.42
CA LEU A 306 11.38 -10.44 -31.49
C LEU A 306 10.70 -9.08 -31.30
N ASP A 307 11.21 -8.22 -30.43
CA ASP A 307 10.74 -6.83 -30.30
C ASP A 307 11.03 -6.02 -31.58
N SER A 308 12.19 -6.25 -32.21
CA SER A 308 12.54 -5.63 -33.49
C SER A 308 11.61 -6.07 -34.63
N LEU A 309 11.24 -7.36 -34.69
CA LEU A 309 10.29 -7.89 -35.68
C LEU A 309 8.86 -7.36 -35.45
N THR A 310 8.43 -7.26 -34.19
CA THR A 310 7.12 -6.72 -33.80
C THR A 310 6.99 -5.24 -34.16
N ILE A 311 8.07 -4.46 -33.99
CA ILE A 311 8.11 -3.06 -34.41
C ILE A 311 8.05 -2.96 -35.95
N LEU A 312 8.75 -3.84 -36.68
CA LEU A 312 8.78 -3.83 -38.14
C LEU A 312 7.43 -4.23 -38.77
N GLU A 313 6.73 -5.21 -38.19
CA GLU A 313 5.40 -5.63 -38.63
C GLU A 313 4.34 -4.57 -38.35
N ASN A 314 4.40 -3.92 -37.19
CA ASN A 314 3.51 -2.79 -36.86
C ASN A 314 3.75 -1.60 -37.81
N TYR A 315 5.00 -1.34 -38.19
CA TYR A 315 5.33 -0.27 -39.13
C TYR A 315 4.85 -0.59 -40.56
N ARG A 316 4.97 -1.85 -41.02
CA ARG A 316 4.39 -2.31 -42.32
C ARG A 316 2.86 -2.26 -42.31
N ALA A 317 2.23 -2.64 -41.20
CA ALA A 317 0.78 -2.57 -41.06
C ALA A 317 0.29 -1.12 -41.10
N MET A 318 1.01 -0.18 -40.50
CA MET A 318 0.69 1.25 -40.56
C MET A 318 0.90 1.83 -41.97
N GLN A 319 1.95 1.44 -42.70
CA GLN A 319 2.17 1.91 -44.08
C GLN A 319 1.10 1.39 -45.06
N ASN A 320 0.67 0.14 -44.91
CA ASN A 320 -0.41 -0.44 -45.73
C ASN A 320 -1.78 0.18 -45.42
N ASN A 321 -1.98 0.74 -44.21
CA ASN A 321 -3.21 1.43 -43.83
C ASN A 321 -3.29 2.88 -44.31
N VAL A 322 -2.14 3.49 -44.64
CA VAL A 322 -2.06 4.86 -45.17
C VAL A 322 -2.19 4.88 -46.70
N GLY A 323 -1.88 3.79 -47.40
CA GLY A 323 -2.05 3.67 -48.86
C GLY A 323 -3.48 3.36 -49.35
N ASN A 324 -4.44 3.17 -48.44
CA ASN A 324 -5.83 2.82 -48.78
C ASN A 324 -6.84 3.93 -48.43
N VAL A 325 -6.34 5.14 -48.17
CA VAL A 325 -7.16 6.34 -47.95
C VAL A 325 -6.64 7.47 -48.85
N GLU A 326 -6.66 7.24 -50.16
CA GLU A 326 -6.85 8.28 -51.19
C GLU A 326 -7.81 7.76 -52.28
#